data_AF-A0A177CVI0-F1
#
_entry.id   AF-A0A177CVI0-F1
#
_cell.length_a   1.000
_cell.length_b   1.000
_cell.length_c   1.000
_cell.angle_alpha   90.00
_cell.angle_beta   90.00
_cell.angle_gamma   90.00
#
_symmetry.space_group_name_H-M   'P 1'
#
loop_
_entity.id
_entity.type
_entity.pdbx_description
1 polymer ?
#
loop_
_entity_poly.entity_id
_entity_poly.type
_entity_poly.pdbx_seq_one_letter_code
_entity_poly.pdbx_strand_id
1 'polypeptide(L)'
;MQRHLTGGLKYDDSGNLYRDTSGEIRSYVGNSSEVHDAWNVFDAVQTVQMRPEDVNKAGLFVDNRPMVVTILDVFHQLHCLNQVRMALYDGSSFVELDAKRRMHVDHCIDYIRQMIECRSDMTPLKLYYSEPAGRMMVDFEGDRTCKDFDAVRDWARQHRATKIAI
;
A
#
# COMPACT_ATOMS: atom_id res chain seq x y z
N MET A 1 -5.82 -4.88 17.34
CA MET A 1 -6.93 -5.67 16.79
C MET A 1 -6.34 -6.69 15.83
N GLN A 2 -6.75 -7.96 15.90
CA GLN A 2 -6.35 -8.98 14.91
C GLN A 2 -7.21 -8.80 13.66
N ARG A 3 -6.59 -8.76 12.48
CA ARG A 3 -7.31 -8.76 11.19
C ARG A 3 -7.12 -10.09 10.48
N HIS A 4 -8.19 -10.58 9.86
CA HIS A 4 -8.15 -11.71 8.95
C HIS A 4 -7.93 -11.20 7.53
N LEU A 5 -6.94 -11.74 6.81
CA LEU A 5 -6.66 -11.36 5.42
C LEU A 5 -7.53 -12.22 4.49
N THR A 6 -8.29 -11.59 3.60
CA THR A 6 -9.30 -12.22 2.75
C THR A 6 -8.87 -12.37 1.29
N GLY A 7 -7.72 -11.82 0.90
CA GLY A 7 -7.27 -11.78 -0.49
C GLY A 7 -6.49 -12.99 -1.01
N GLY A 8 -6.47 -14.11 -0.28
CA GLY A 8 -5.68 -15.30 -0.64
C GLY A 8 -6.12 -16.00 -1.93
N LEU A 9 -5.17 -16.61 -2.64
CA LEU A 9 -5.45 -17.53 -3.77
C LEU A 9 -5.84 -18.91 -3.24
N LYS A 10 -6.91 -19.49 -3.80
CA LYS A 10 -7.46 -20.80 -3.42
C LYS A 10 -7.49 -21.74 -4.63
N TYR A 11 -7.52 -23.05 -4.39
CA TYR A 11 -7.67 -24.07 -5.42
C TYR A 11 -9.07 -24.67 -5.37
N ASP A 12 -9.71 -24.81 -6.53
CA ASP A 12 -10.94 -25.59 -6.65
C ASP A 12 -10.64 -27.11 -6.70
N ASP A 13 -11.68 -27.93 -6.68
CA ASP A 13 -11.57 -29.40 -6.72
C ASP A 13 -10.91 -29.92 -8.02
N SER A 14 -10.86 -29.09 -9.07
CA SER A 14 -10.19 -29.40 -10.34
C SER A 14 -8.74 -28.91 -10.38
N GLY A 15 -8.23 -28.32 -9.29
CA GLY A 15 -6.87 -27.78 -9.20
C GLY A 15 -6.67 -26.43 -9.88
N ASN A 16 -7.75 -25.73 -10.26
CA ASN A 16 -7.65 -24.37 -10.79
C ASN A 16 -7.54 -23.36 -9.66
N LEU A 17 -6.67 -22.39 -9.86
CA LEU A 17 -6.47 -21.30 -8.93
C LEU A 17 -7.56 -20.25 -9.12
N TYR A 18 -8.16 -19.79 -8.03
CA TYR A 18 -9.21 -18.76 -8.05
C TYR A 18 -9.06 -17.79 -6.86
N ARG A 19 -9.71 -16.63 -6.98
CA ARG A 19 -9.88 -15.65 -5.90
C ARG A 19 -11.31 -15.76 -5.37
N ASP A 20 -11.44 -15.79 -4.05
CA ASP A 20 -12.75 -15.71 -3.40
C ASP A 20 -13.27 -14.27 -3.50
N THR A 21 -14.30 -14.08 -4.32
CA THR A 21 -15.00 -12.81 -4.49
C THR A 21 -16.41 -12.90 -3.94
N SER A 22 -16.65 -13.75 -2.93
CA SER A 22 -17.96 -13.85 -2.29
C SER A 22 -18.41 -12.47 -1.79
N GLY A 23 -19.71 -12.17 -1.91
CA GLY A 23 -20.27 -10.81 -1.85
C GLY A 23 -20.10 -10.03 -0.54
N GLU A 24 -19.50 -10.64 0.49
CA GLU A 24 -19.09 -9.94 1.71
C GLU A 24 -17.70 -9.29 1.58
N ILE A 25 -16.89 -9.70 0.59
CA ILE A 25 -15.53 -9.23 0.36
C ILE A 25 -15.54 -8.17 -0.73
N ARG A 26 -15.43 -6.91 -0.31
CA ARG A 26 -15.28 -5.78 -1.24
C ARG A 26 -14.06 -5.98 -2.15
N SER A 27 -14.22 -5.77 -3.46
CA SER A 27 -13.10 -5.83 -4.41
C SER A 27 -12.28 -4.55 -4.41
N TYR A 28 -10.94 -4.71 -4.45
CA TYR A 28 -9.96 -3.62 -4.59
C TYR A 28 -9.13 -3.74 -5.88
N VAL A 29 -9.52 -4.63 -6.79
CA VAL A 29 -8.84 -4.86 -8.07
C VAL A 29 -9.85 -4.84 -9.21
N GLY A 30 -9.39 -4.54 -10.42
CA GLY A 30 -10.26 -4.30 -11.57
C GLY A 30 -10.30 -2.81 -11.94
N ASN A 31 -11.10 -2.48 -12.94
CA ASN A 31 -11.32 -1.12 -13.44
C ASN A 31 -12.77 -0.63 -13.26
N SER A 32 -13.58 -1.30 -12.43
CA SER A 32 -14.99 -0.90 -12.23
C SER A 32 -15.11 0.36 -11.36
N SER A 33 -16.21 1.09 -11.47
CA SER A 33 -16.49 2.26 -10.61
C SER A 33 -16.49 1.89 -9.12
N GLU A 34 -17.05 0.74 -8.76
CA GLU A 34 -17.07 0.23 -7.38
C GLU A 34 -15.66 0.08 -6.80
N VAL A 35 -14.70 -0.38 -7.61
CA VAL A 35 -13.30 -0.51 -7.21
C VAL A 35 -12.67 0.88 -7.05
N HIS A 36 -12.94 1.82 -7.96
CA HIS A 36 -12.47 3.20 -7.79
C HIS A 36 -13.00 3.81 -6.50
N ASP A 37 -14.29 3.63 -6.21
CA ASP A 37 -14.90 4.10 -4.96
C ASP A 37 -14.31 3.39 -3.74
N ALA A 38 -13.84 2.15 -3.87
CA ALA A 38 -13.14 1.43 -2.81
C ALA A 38 -11.78 2.01 -2.47
N TRP A 39 -11.11 2.64 -3.43
CA TRP A 39 -9.83 3.31 -3.20
C TRP A 39 -10.00 4.77 -2.80
N ASN A 40 -11.01 5.47 -3.33
CA ASN A 40 -11.28 6.89 -3.03
C ASN A 40 -11.45 7.17 -1.53
N VAL A 41 -11.94 6.20 -0.75
CA VAL A 41 -12.07 6.35 0.70
C VAL A 41 -10.73 6.55 1.40
N PHE A 42 -9.63 6.03 0.86
CA PHE A 42 -8.28 6.22 1.41
C PHE A 42 -7.74 7.60 1.07
N ASP A 43 -7.91 8.03 -0.18
CA ASP A 43 -7.48 9.36 -0.63
C ASP A 43 -8.23 10.47 0.13
N ALA A 44 -9.49 10.24 0.50
CA ALA A 44 -10.32 11.19 1.24
C ALA A 44 -9.84 11.46 2.67
N VAL A 45 -9.03 10.56 3.26
CA VAL A 45 -8.58 10.64 4.66
C VAL A 45 -7.06 10.76 4.79
N GLN A 46 -6.34 10.93 3.69
CA GLN A 46 -4.88 10.98 3.68
C GLN A 46 -4.32 12.17 4.45
N THR A 47 -4.99 13.32 4.36
CA THR A 47 -4.55 14.59 4.93
C THR A 47 -5.12 14.76 6.33
N VAL A 48 -4.26 14.96 7.31
CA VAL A 48 -4.61 15.06 8.73
C VAL A 48 -4.07 16.36 9.33
N GLN A 49 -4.71 16.79 10.42
CA GLN A 49 -4.18 17.85 11.29
C GLN A 49 -3.59 17.22 12.54
N MET A 50 -2.33 17.53 12.84
CA MET A 50 -1.61 17.03 14.01
C MET A 50 -1.07 18.18 14.84
N ARG A 51 -0.85 17.91 16.14
CA ARG A 51 -0.20 18.88 17.03
C ARG A 51 1.31 18.90 16.74
N PRO A 52 1.98 20.07 16.82
CA PRO A 52 3.42 20.17 16.55
C PRO A 52 4.27 19.17 17.33
N GLU A 53 3.96 18.93 18.61
CA GLU A 53 4.72 17.99 19.44
C GLU A 53 4.67 16.54 18.94
N ASP A 54 3.57 16.13 18.29
CA ASP A 54 3.42 14.78 17.76
C ASP A 54 4.16 14.64 16.41
N VAL A 55 4.22 15.73 15.63
CA VAL A 55 5.00 15.80 14.39
C VAL A 55 6.51 15.82 14.70
N ASN A 56 6.93 16.57 15.72
CA ASN A 56 8.32 16.64 16.16
C ASN A 56 8.84 15.29 16.67
N LYS A 57 8.01 14.49 17.35
CA LYS A 57 8.37 13.11 17.77
C LYS A 57 8.65 12.19 16.58
N ALA A 58 8.08 12.48 15.42
CA ALA A 58 8.35 11.77 14.18
C ALA A 58 9.60 12.29 13.44
N GLY A 59 10.40 13.16 14.08
CA GLY A 59 11.62 13.73 13.49
C GLY A 59 11.37 14.90 12.55
N LEU A 60 10.13 15.35 12.40
CA LEU A 60 9.77 16.48 11.56
C LEU A 60 9.65 17.76 12.39
N PHE A 61 10.61 18.66 12.25
CA PHE A 61 10.59 19.95 12.96
C PHE A 61 9.70 20.95 12.24
N VAL A 62 8.69 21.45 12.94
CA VAL A 62 7.71 22.40 12.43
C VAL A 62 7.60 23.60 13.37
N ASP A 63 7.41 24.80 12.79
CA ASP A 63 7.30 26.07 13.54
C ASP A 63 6.13 26.06 14.54
N ASN A 64 6.08 27.05 15.45
CA ASN A 64 5.05 27.26 16.49
C ASN A 64 3.64 27.58 15.93
N ARG A 65 3.11 26.69 15.09
CA ARG A 65 1.74 26.70 14.58
C ARG A 65 0.84 25.94 15.58
N PRO A 66 -0.43 26.32 15.76
CA PRO A 66 -1.32 25.59 16.67
C PRO A 66 -1.59 24.15 16.19
N MET A 67 -1.61 23.94 14.87
CA MET A 67 -1.77 22.64 14.21
C MET A 67 -0.94 22.61 12.93
N VAL A 68 -0.53 21.40 12.55
CA VAL A 68 0.27 21.09 11.37
C VAL A 68 -0.56 20.19 10.46
N VAL A 69 -0.71 20.60 9.21
CA VAL A 69 -1.33 19.76 8.18
C VAL A 69 -0.26 18.87 7.57
N THR A 70 -0.52 17.57 7.50
CA THR A 70 0.41 16.57 6.97
C THR A 70 -0.39 15.42 6.33
N ILE A 71 0.31 14.47 5.71
CA ILE A 71 -0.24 13.23 5.15
C ILE A 71 0.34 12.06 5.95
N LEU A 72 -0.46 11.05 6.27
CA LEU A 72 0.07 9.84 6.90
C LEU A 72 0.64 8.87 5.85
N ASP A 73 1.81 8.31 6.14
CA ASP A 73 2.54 7.42 5.24
C ASP A 73 1.69 6.21 4.78
N VAL A 74 0.90 5.61 5.68
CA VAL A 74 -0.04 4.52 5.32
C VAL A 74 -0.97 4.87 4.16
N PHE A 75 -1.50 6.09 4.12
CA PHE A 75 -2.41 6.49 3.04
C PHE A 75 -1.65 6.85 1.77
N HIS A 76 -0.43 7.36 1.89
CA HIS A 76 0.44 7.53 0.73
C HIS A 76 0.84 6.19 0.10
N GLN A 77 1.13 5.15 0.91
CA GLN A 77 1.39 3.80 0.42
C GLN A 77 0.18 3.21 -0.32
N LEU A 78 -1.04 3.40 0.22
CA LEU A 78 -2.28 2.98 -0.45
C LEU A 78 -2.51 3.75 -1.75
N HIS A 79 -2.29 5.06 -1.76
CA HIS A 79 -2.37 5.90 -2.96
C HIS A 79 -1.43 5.40 -4.06
N CYS A 80 -0.14 5.19 -3.73
CA CYS A 80 0.85 4.67 -4.66
C CYS A 80 0.46 3.29 -5.22
N LEU A 81 -0.05 2.39 -4.37
CA LEU A 81 -0.54 1.09 -4.82
C LEU A 81 -1.75 1.21 -5.76
N ASN A 82 -2.67 2.16 -5.51
CA ASN A 82 -3.78 2.44 -6.41
C ASN A 82 -3.31 2.99 -7.76
N GLN A 83 -2.30 3.86 -7.78
CA GLN A 83 -1.70 4.36 -9.03
C GLN A 83 -1.13 3.21 -9.87
N VAL A 84 -0.46 2.24 -9.23
CA VAL A 84 0.01 1.02 -9.90
C VAL A 84 -1.16 0.19 -10.43
N ARG A 85 -2.24 0.00 -9.63
CA ARG A 85 -3.46 -0.67 -10.10
C ARG A 85 -4.00 0.02 -11.36
N MET A 86 -4.19 1.33 -11.32
CA MET A 86 -4.76 2.09 -12.44
C MET A 86 -3.93 1.91 -13.72
N ALA A 87 -2.60 2.03 -13.65
CA ALA A 87 -1.71 1.84 -14.79
C ALA A 87 -1.76 0.42 -15.40
N LEU A 88 -2.15 -0.59 -14.61
CA LEU A 88 -2.34 -1.96 -15.09
C LEU A 88 -3.71 -2.20 -15.74
N TYR A 89 -4.64 -1.27 -15.59
CA TYR A 89 -6.06 -1.42 -15.94
C TYR A 89 -6.59 -0.37 -16.91
N ASP A 90 -5.87 0.75 -17.10
CA ASP A 90 -6.26 1.86 -17.97
C ASP A 90 -6.05 1.57 -19.48
N GLY A 91 -5.57 0.36 -19.83
CA GLY A 91 -5.31 -0.05 -21.20
C GLY A 91 -4.05 0.56 -21.82
N SER A 92 -3.28 1.35 -21.06
CA SER A 92 -1.98 1.90 -21.48
C SER A 92 -0.81 0.93 -21.23
N SER A 93 -1.08 -0.16 -20.51
CA SER A 93 -0.13 -1.25 -20.30
C SER A 93 0.36 -1.84 -21.63
N PHE A 94 1.67 -1.78 -21.87
CA PHE A 94 2.32 -2.43 -23.02
C PHE A 94 2.36 -3.96 -22.92
N VAL A 95 1.85 -4.54 -21.82
CA VAL A 95 1.86 -5.98 -21.56
C VAL A 95 0.44 -6.51 -21.47
N GLU A 96 0.04 -7.32 -22.45
CA GLU A 96 -1.15 -8.15 -22.36
C GLU A 96 -0.92 -9.26 -21.33
N LEU A 97 -1.82 -9.38 -20.36
CA LEU A 97 -1.72 -10.37 -19.30
C LEU A 97 -2.74 -11.48 -19.56
N ASP A 98 -2.27 -12.72 -19.66
CA ASP A 98 -3.18 -13.87 -19.63
C ASP A 98 -3.96 -13.94 -18.32
N ALA A 99 -5.04 -14.73 -18.30
CA ALA A 99 -5.94 -14.84 -17.15
C ALA A 99 -5.22 -15.24 -15.85
N LYS A 100 -4.21 -16.12 -15.93
CA LYS A 100 -3.45 -16.59 -14.77
C LYS A 100 -2.54 -15.47 -14.23
N ARG A 101 -1.84 -14.78 -15.11
CA ARG A 101 -0.99 -13.63 -14.77
C ARG A 101 -1.82 -12.49 -14.21
N ARG A 102 -3.01 -12.22 -14.78
CA ARG A 102 -3.93 -11.21 -14.27
C ARG A 102 -4.38 -11.51 -12.86
N MET A 103 -4.88 -12.73 -12.62
CA MET A 103 -5.31 -13.16 -11.29
C MET A 103 -4.17 -13.12 -10.27
N HIS A 104 -2.93 -13.45 -10.67
CA HIS A 104 -1.77 -13.32 -9.79
C HIS A 104 -1.48 -11.86 -9.43
N VAL A 105 -1.50 -10.94 -10.41
CA VAL A 105 -1.29 -9.51 -10.17
C VAL A 105 -2.40 -8.94 -9.29
N ASP A 106 -3.64 -9.34 -9.52
CA ASP A 106 -4.78 -8.95 -8.70
C ASP A 106 -4.64 -9.37 -7.24
N HIS A 107 -4.24 -10.63 -7.03
CA HIS A 107 -3.91 -11.11 -5.70
C HIS A 107 -2.78 -10.29 -5.06
N CYS A 108 -1.71 -9.99 -5.81
CA CYS A 108 -0.59 -9.20 -5.28
C CYS A 108 -1.05 -7.80 -4.84
N ILE A 109 -1.83 -7.08 -5.66
CA ILE A 109 -2.35 -5.75 -5.31
C ILE A 109 -3.18 -5.83 -4.02
N ASP A 110 -4.11 -6.78 -3.96
CA ASP A 110 -5.00 -6.91 -2.81
C ASP A 110 -4.27 -7.39 -1.54
N TYR A 111 -3.27 -8.27 -1.68
CA TYR A 111 -2.43 -8.70 -0.57
C TYR A 111 -1.59 -7.55 -0.01
N ILE A 112 -0.91 -6.79 -0.88
CA ILE A 112 -0.09 -5.65 -0.46
C ILE A 112 -0.96 -4.59 0.22
N ARG A 113 -2.14 -4.27 -0.32
CA ARG A 113 -3.12 -3.37 0.33
C ARG A 113 -3.43 -3.81 1.75
N GLN A 114 -3.76 -5.08 1.94
CA GLN A 114 -4.09 -5.62 3.26
C GLN A 114 -2.89 -5.61 4.21
N MET A 115 -1.68 -5.83 3.69
CA MET A 115 -0.46 -5.73 4.49
C MET A 115 -0.14 -4.29 4.91
N ILE A 116 -0.39 -3.30 4.03
CA ILE A 116 -0.31 -1.87 4.36
C ILE A 116 -1.30 -1.54 5.49
N GLU A 117 -2.57 -1.93 5.37
CA GLU A 117 -3.57 -1.73 6.43
C GLU A 117 -3.24 -2.48 7.73
N CYS A 118 -2.61 -3.65 7.64
CA CYS A 118 -2.22 -4.44 8.80
C CYS A 118 -1.00 -3.85 9.53
N ARG A 119 -0.12 -3.16 8.80
CA ARG A 119 1.15 -2.60 9.28
C ARG A 119 1.18 -1.08 9.16
N SER A 120 0.02 -0.44 9.26
CA SER A 120 -0.19 0.99 9.01
C SER A 120 0.90 1.85 9.62
N ASP A 121 1.71 2.46 8.75
CA ASP A 121 2.70 3.44 9.15
C ASP A 121 2.01 4.80 9.38
N MET A 122 1.96 5.22 10.64
CA MET A 122 1.34 6.49 11.04
C MET A 122 2.33 7.67 11.04
N THR A 123 3.53 7.49 10.48
CA THR A 123 4.51 8.56 10.37
C THR A 123 3.95 9.69 9.49
N PRO A 124 3.92 10.95 9.97
CA PRO A 124 3.56 12.08 9.14
C PRO A 124 4.62 12.32 8.06
N LEU A 125 4.19 12.68 6.86
CA LEU A 125 5.06 13.07 5.77
C LEU A 125 5.37 14.56 5.85
N LYS A 126 6.62 14.91 5.55
CA LYS A 126 7.06 16.30 5.53
C LYS A 126 6.49 16.99 4.31
N LEU A 127 5.91 18.17 4.52
CA LEU A 127 5.43 19.02 3.44
C LEU A 127 6.39 20.19 3.28
N TYR A 128 6.67 20.57 2.03
CA TYR A 128 7.48 21.75 1.70
C TYR A 128 6.83 22.51 0.56
N TYR A 129 7.04 23.83 0.51
CA TYR A 129 6.62 24.62 -0.65
C TYR A 129 7.69 24.55 -1.72
N SER A 130 7.32 24.08 -2.91
CA SER A 130 8.21 24.08 -4.07
C SER A 130 7.94 25.32 -4.90
N GLU A 131 8.84 26.32 -4.83
CA GLU A 131 8.75 27.54 -5.63
C GLU A 131 8.63 27.25 -7.14
N PRO A 132 9.44 26.35 -7.73
CA PRO A 132 9.30 26.03 -9.16
C PRO A 132 7.96 25.39 -9.53
N ALA A 133 7.34 24.63 -8.61
CA ALA A 133 6.03 24.00 -8.85
C ALA A 133 4.84 24.88 -8.43
N GLY A 134 5.09 26.03 -7.78
CA GLY A 134 4.07 26.95 -7.28
C GLY A 134 3.10 26.33 -6.26
N ARG A 135 3.46 25.22 -5.61
CA ARG A 135 2.56 24.46 -4.72
C ARG A 135 3.30 23.73 -3.60
N MET A 136 2.53 23.36 -2.57
CA MET A 136 3.00 22.43 -1.55
C MET A 136 3.24 21.05 -2.18
N MET A 137 4.37 20.46 -1.83
CA MET A 137 4.82 19.14 -2.25
C MET A 137 5.10 18.30 -1.01
N VAL A 138 5.08 16.98 -1.19
CA VAL A 138 5.46 16.02 -0.16
C VAL A 138 6.92 15.67 -0.35
N ASP A 139 7.69 15.73 0.73
CA ASP A 139 9.04 15.19 0.80
C ASP A 139 8.92 13.72 1.25
N PHE A 140 9.18 12.81 0.32
CA PHE A 140 9.11 11.37 0.54
C PHE A 140 10.39 10.82 1.18
N GLU A 141 11.42 11.65 1.33
CA GLU A 141 12.61 11.30 2.08
C GLU A 141 12.38 11.56 3.58
N GLY A 142 12.78 10.61 4.41
CA GLY A 142 12.66 10.75 5.84
C GLY A 142 13.11 9.50 6.58
N ASP A 143 13.42 9.68 7.86
CA ASP A 143 13.84 8.57 8.70
C ASP A 143 12.66 7.64 9.01
N ARG A 144 12.93 6.34 8.98
CA ARG A 144 11.97 5.29 9.31
C ARG A 144 12.62 4.26 10.21
N THR A 145 11.89 3.81 11.23
CA THR A 145 12.34 2.69 12.08
C THR A 145 11.92 1.38 11.41
N CYS A 146 12.87 0.75 10.72
CA CYS A 146 12.65 -0.49 10.01
C CYS A 146 13.06 -1.71 10.84
N LYS A 147 12.57 -2.89 10.44
CA LYS A 147 13.24 -4.14 10.81
C LYS A 147 14.58 -4.20 10.10
N ASP A 148 15.58 -4.82 10.74
CA ASP A 148 16.86 -5.09 10.10
C ASP A 148 16.65 -6.07 8.93
N PHE A 149 16.55 -5.51 7.73
CA PHE A 149 16.27 -6.28 6.53
C PHE A 149 17.47 -7.13 6.12
N ASP A 150 18.69 -6.69 6.42
CA ASP A 150 19.89 -7.48 6.14
C ASP A 150 19.93 -8.73 7.02
N ALA A 151 19.63 -8.60 8.31
CA ALA A 151 19.51 -9.74 9.22
C ALA A 151 18.42 -10.72 8.77
N VAL A 152 17.24 -10.22 8.36
CA VAL A 152 16.14 -11.05 7.83
C VAL A 152 16.57 -11.77 6.55
N ARG A 153 17.21 -11.06 5.61
CA ARG A 153 17.67 -11.62 4.34
C ARG A 153 18.75 -12.67 4.55
N ASP A 154 19.70 -12.43 5.45
CA ASP A 154 20.80 -13.34 5.70
C ASP A 154 20.33 -14.60 6.41
N TRP A 155 19.39 -14.47 7.36
CA TRP A 155 18.67 -15.61 7.92
C TRP A 155 17.97 -16.42 6.81
N ALA A 156 17.21 -15.77 5.93
CA ALA A 156 16.48 -16.47 4.85
C ALA A 156 17.43 -17.21 3.88
N ARG A 157 18.60 -16.63 3.58
CA ARG A 157 19.63 -17.27 2.74
C ARG A 157 20.18 -18.54 3.38
N GLN A 158 20.46 -18.52 4.68
CA GLN A 158 20.96 -19.68 5.43
C GLN A 158 19.94 -20.82 5.53
N HIS A 159 18.65 -20.49 5.49
CA HIS A 159 17.54 -21.44 5.61
C HIS A 159 16.87 -21.75 4.25
N ARG A 160 17.52 -21.40 3.13
CA ARG A 160 16.95 -21.62 1.79
C ARG A 160 16.77 -23.12 1.53
N ALA A 161 15.55 -23.54 1.23
CA ALA A 161 15.28 -24.89 0.77
C ALA A 161 16.00 -25.18 -0.55
N THR A 162 16.88 -26.18 -0.57
CA THR A 162 17.63 -26.61 -1.76
C THR A 162 16.89 -27.67 -2.58
N LYS A 163 15.90 -28.34 -1.98
CA LYS A 163 14.88 -29.15 -2.66
C LYS A 163 13.55 -28.92 -1.94
N ILE A 164 12.55 -28.45 -2.65
CA ILE A 164 11.17 -28.48 -2.17
C ILE A 164 10.61 -29.79 -2.71
N ALA A 165 10.41 -30.77 -1.83
CA ALA A 165 9.63 -31.96 -2.18
C ALA A 165 8.16 -31.55 -2.12
N ILE A 166 7.60 -31.17 -3.27
CA ILE A 166 6.16 -31.00 -3.48
C ILE A 166 5.72 -32.13 -4.39
#